data_AF-A0A9E5QNG9-F1
#
_entry.id   AF-A0A9E5QNG9-F1
#
_cell.length_a   1.000
_cell.length_b   1.000
_cell.length_c   1.000
_cell.angle_alpha   90.00
_cell.angle_beta   90.00
_cell.angle_gamma   90.00
#
_symmetry.space_group_name_H-M   'P 1'
#
loop_
_entity.id
_entity.type
_entity.pdbx_description
1 polymer ?
#
loop_
_entity_poly.entity_id
_entity_poly.type
_entity_poly.pdbx_seq_one_letter_code
_entity_poly.pdbx_strand_id
1 'polypeptide(L)'
;MVALAPNPLRVGLTQERVPEPLVLTLFGASGDLAARKLVPSLFRLYKERRLPSEFAIVGVARRDWSHETYREKMKAAVQEFASSDFGPEAAWNDFAQHLYYSPLDMGDRESFEALNRLLLELDRDRHTRGNRVFYLAVSPTHFPTALSQLGDLGMIADPVRRLSSVYTKIQAGAVAADRIFAIQDQLPSVHANRAAPASAAS
;
A
#
# COMPACT_ATOMS: atom_id res chain seq x y z
N MET A 1 -19.96 -11.77 -22.97
CA MET A 1 -19.68 -11.62 -21.53
C MET A 1 -20.27 -12.82 -20.81
N VAL A 2 -19.45 -13.79 -20.40
CA VAL A 2 -19.92 -14.96 -19.65
C VAL A 2 -19.79 -14.64 -18.17
N ALA A 3 -20.90 -14.43 -17.48
CA ALA A 3 -20.91 -14.36 -16.02
C ALA A 3 -20.67 -15.79 -15.50
N LEU A 4 -19.48 -16.02 -14.93
CA LEU A 4 -19.16 -17.28 -14.26
C LEU A 4 -20.05 -17.38 -13.01
N ALA A 5 -20.99 -18.32 -13.01
CA ALA A 5 -21.74 -18.67 -11.81
C ALA A 5 -20.75 -19.07 -10.69
N PRO A 6 -20.98 -18.65 -9.43
CA PRO A 6 -20.09 -19.00 -8.34
C PRO A 6 -20.00 -20.52 -8.20
N ASN A 7 -18.78 -21.07 -8.29
CA ASN A 7 -18.54 -22.51 -8.27
C ASN A 7 -19.14 -23.14 -6.99
N PRO A 8 -20.13 -24.05 -7.10
CA PRO A 8 -20.84 -24.63 -5.96
C PRO A 8 -19.94 -25.45 -5.03
N LEU A 9 -18.77 -25.90 -5.50
CA LEU A 9 -17.77 -26.59 -4.69
C LEU A 9 -16.97 -25.66 -3.76
N ARG A 10 -17.13 -24.34 -3.86
CA ARG A 10 -16.48 -23.35 -2.96
C ARG A 10 -17.30 -23.01 -1.72
N VAL A 11 -18.58 -23.39 -1.67
CA VAL A 11 -19.48 -23.03 -0.55
C VAL A 11 -19.06 -23.83 0.69
N GLY A 12 -18.69 -23.12 1.77
CA GLY A 12 -18.27 -23.73 3.04
C GLY A 12 -16.77 -24.03 3.16
N LEU A 13 -15.97 -23.83 2.11
CA LEU A 13 -14.52 -23.85 2.20
C LEU A 13 -14.02 -22.44 2.55
N THR A 14 -13.39 -22.28 3.70
CA THR A 14 -12.55 -21.10 3.99
C THR A 14 -11.32 -21.18 3.08
N GLN A 15 -11.46 -20.81 1.80
CA GLN A 15 -10.28 -20.60 0.98
C GLN A 15 -9.52 -19.43 1.58
N GLU A 16 -8.34 -19.71 2.15
CA GLU A 16 -7.32 -18.69 2.38
C GLU A 16 -6.95 -18.11 1.01
N ARG A 17 -7.65 -17.04 0.63
CA ARG A 17 -7.42 -16.36 -0.64
C ARG A 17 -6.09 -15.62 -0.54
N VAL A 18 -5.15 -16.01 -1.40
CA VAL A 18 -4.00 -15.15 -1.71
C VAL A 18 -4.56 -13.83 -2.25
N PRO A 19 -4.12 -12.67 -1.74
CA PRO A 19 -4.64 -11.39 -2.19
C PRO A 19 -4.30 -11.14 -3.68
N GLU A 20 -5.06 -10.26 -4.32
CA GLU A 20 -4.72 -9.77 -5.66
C GLU A 20 -3.34 -9.07 -5.63
N PRO A 21 -2.61 -9.01 -6.76
CA PRO A 21 -1.38 -8.21 -6.88
C PRO A 21 -1.55 -6.83 -6.23
N LEU A 22 -0.57 -6.37 -5.44
CA LEU A 22 -0.70 -5.09 -4.73
C LEU A 22 0.63 -4.44 -4.33
N VAL A 23 0.58 -3.14 -4.08
CA VAL A 23 1.59 -2.44 -3.29
C VAL A 23 1.05 -2.16 -1.88
N LEU A 24 1.76 -2.62 -0.86
CA LEU A 24 1.48 -2.29 0.54
C LEU A 24 2.41 -1.17 1.00
N THR A 25 1.86 0.02 1.24
CA THR A 25 2.60 1.18 1.71
C THR A 25 2.44 1.33 3.23
N LEU A 26 3.56 1.26 3.96
CA LEU A 26 3.63 1.35 5.41
C LEU A 26 4.08 2.74 5.84
N PHE A 27 3.15 3.61 6.21
CA PHE A 27 3.50 4.90 6.82
C PHE A 27 3.98 4.69 8.25
N GLY A 28 5.09 5.34 8.62
CA GLY A 28 5.76 5.10 9.89
C GLY A 28 6.66 3.85 9.87
N ALA A 29 7.17 3.46 8.70
CA ALA A 29 7.98 2.25 8.53
C ALA A 29 9.29 2.24 9.33
N SER A 30 9.80 3.41 9.75
CA SER A 30 10.95 3.50 10.66
C SER A 30 10.59 3.25 12.13
N GLY A 31 9.31 3.08 12.45
CA GLY A 31 8.79 2.90 13.79
C GLY A 31 8.81 1.45 14.27
N ASP A 32 8.54 1.28 15.56
CA ASP A 32 8.60 0.00 16.27
C ASP A 32 7.62 -1.04 15.71
N LEU A 33 6.39 -0.62 15.36
CA LEU A 33 5.35 -1.53 14.86
C LEU A 33 5.75 -2.21 13.55
N ALA A 34 6.37 -1.47 12.63
CA ALA A 34 6.79 -1.99 11.34
C ALA A 34 7.89 -3.05 11.51
N ALA A 35 8.91 -2.74 12.31
CA ALA A 35 10.04 -3.62 12.59
C ALA A 35 9.65 -4.86 13.41
N ARG A 36 8.83 -4.70 14.46
CA ARG A 36 8.51 -5.80 15.39
C ARG A 36 7.36 -6.69 14.95
N LYS A 37 6.44 -6.18 14.13
CA LYS A 37 5.20 -6.91 13.81
C LYS A 37 4.96 -7.00 12.32
N LEU A 38 4.89 -5.89 11.60
CA LEU A 38 4.42 -5.90 10.22
C LEU A 38 5.38 -6.65 9.29
N VAL A 39 6.65 -6.26 9.25
CA VAL A 39 7.62 -6.89 8.34
C VAL A 39 7.92 -8.35 8.71
N PRO A 40 8.11 -8.71 10.00
CA PRO A 40 8.22 -10.12 10.38
C PRO A 40 7.00 -10.97 9.98
N SER A 41 5.79 -10.43 10.15
CA SER A 41 4.56 -11.15 9.75
C SER A 41 4.44 -11.27 8.24
N LEU A 42 4.80 -10.24 7.47
CA LEU A 42 4.82 -10.28 6.01
C LEU A 42 5.85 -11.28 5.48
N PHE A 43 7.04 -11.34 6.10
CA PHE A 43 8.05 -12.32 5.75
C PHE A 43 7.57 -13.75 6.03
N ARG A 44 6.89 -13.97 7.15
CA ARG A 44 6.25 -15.26 7.42
C ARG A 44 5.20 -15.62 6.38
N LEU A 45 4.29 -14.70 6.03
CA LEU A 45 3.27 -14.92 4.99
C LEU A 45 3.91 -15.22 3.62
N TYR A 46 5.01 -14.55 3.31
CA TYR A 46 5.79 -14.80 2.12
C TYR A 46 6.35 -16.24 2.10
N LYS A 47 6.97 -16.69 3.19
CA LYS A 47 7.46 -18.08 3.33
C LYS A 47 6.34 -19.12 3.25
N GLU A 48 5.18 -18.81 3.80
CA GLU A 48 3.97 -19.65 3.71
C GLU A 48 3.34 -19.62 2.30
N ARG A 49 3.90 -18.87 1.34
CA ARG A 49 3.38 -18.67 -0.03
C ARG A 49 1.97 -18.10 -0.06
N ARG A 50 1.67 -17.23 0.91
CA ARG A 50 0.36 -16.58 1.09
C ARG A 50 0.31 -15.15 0.54
N LEU A 51 1.39 -14.69 -0.07
CA LEU A 51 1.44 -13.45 -0.83
C LEU A 51 1.51 -13.80 -2.32
N PRO A 52 0.91 -12.98 -3.21
CA PRO A 52 1.09 -13.13 -4.65
C PRO A 52 2.56 -12.89 -5.01
N SER A 53 3.01 -13.31 -6.18
CA SER A 53 4.34 -12.97 -6.69
C SER A 53 4.46 -11.47 -7.02
N GLU A 54 3.37 -10.87 -7.45
CA GLU A 54 3.24 -9.49 -7.90
C GLU A 54 2.89 -8.58 -6.73
N PHE A 55 3.74 -8.56 -5.71
CA PHE A 55 3.60 -7.65 -4.58
C PHE A 55 4.82 -6.75 -4.41
N ALA A 56 4.61 -5.60 -3.79
CA ALA A 56 5.68 -4.75 -3.29
C ALA A 56 5.27 -4.18 -1.93
N ILE A 57 6.26 -3.91 -1.09
CA ILE A 57 6.08 -3.25 0.19
C ILE A 57 6.92 -1.98 0.17
N VAL A 58 6.28 -0.84 0.37
CA VAL A 58 6.95 0.48 0.41
C VAL A 58 6.91 1.01 1.83
N GLY A 59 8.05 1.06 2.49
CA GLY A 59 8.19 1.76 3.77
C GLY A 59 8.25 3.26 3.57
N VAL A 60 7.51 4.02 4.37
CA VAL A 60 7.46 5.48 4.30
C VAL A 60 7.71 6.06 5.69
N ALA A 61 8.72 6.92 5.81
CA ALA A 61 8.99 7.66 7.04
C ALA A 61 9.89 8.89 6.79
N ARG A 62 10.02 9.77 7.78
CA ARG A 62 10.81 11.01 7.69
C ARG A 62 12.32 10.80 7.59
N ARG A 63 12.82 9.61 7.96
CA ARG A 63 14.26 9.34 7.92
C ARG A 63 14.71 9.18 6.48
N ASP A 64 15.81 9.80 6.12
CA ASP A 64 16.39 9.65 4.80
C ASP A 64 17.20 8.34 4.75
N TRP A 65 16.56 7.27 4.26
CA TRP A 65 17.16 5.96 4.07
C TRP A 65 17.08 5.56 2.61
N SER A 66 18.10 4.85 2.14
CA SER A 66 18.03 4.14 0.87
C SER A 66 17.19 2.86 1.01
N HIS A 67 16.84 2.25 -0.12
CA HIS A 67 16.17 0.94 -0.12
C HIS A 67 17.04 -0.13 0.57
N GLU A 68 18.36 -0.10 0.36
CA GLU A 68 19.34 -1.01 0.94
C GLU A 68 19.38 -0.86 2.46
N THR A 69 19.50 0.38 2.96
CA THR A 69 19.48 0.66 4.40
C THR A 69 18.17 0.19 5.03
N TYR A 70 17.04 0.37 4.35
CA TYR A 70 15.76 -0.13 4.83
C TYR A 70 15.75 -1.66 4.90
N ARG A 71 16.20 -2.36 3.85
CA ARG A 71 16.30 -3.82 3.82
C ARG A 71 17.20 -4.37 4.93
N GLU A 72 18.36 -3.77 5.17
CA GLU A 72 19.27 -4.17 6.25
C GLU A 72 18.62 -4.05 7.63
N LYS A 73 17.95 -2.92 7.89
CA LYS A 73 17.25 -2.70 9.17
C LYS A 73 16.10 -3.67 9.36
N MET A 74 15.34 -3.94 8.30
CA MET A 74 14.26 -4.91 8.36
C MET A 74 14.78 -6.35 8.53
N LYS A 75 15.93 -6.69 7.93
CA LYS A 75 16.59 -7.99 8.13
C LYS A 75 16.92 -8.20 9.60
N ALA A 76 17.59 -7.22 10.21
CA ALA A 76 17.93 -7.25 11.62
C ALA A 76 16.67 -7.42 12.50
N ALA A 77 15.61 -6.67 12.18
CA ALA A 77 14.35 -6.78 12.92
C ALA A 77 13.68 -8.15 12.78
N VAL A 78 13.67 -8.76 11.59
CA VAL A 78 13.14 -10.12 11.42
C VAL A 78 13.98 -11.15 12.15
N GLN A 79 15.31 -11.01 12.13
CA GLN A 79 16.22 -11.89 12.89
C GLN A 79 16.00 -11.77 14.40
N GLU A 80 15.71 -10.58 14.90
CA GLU A 80 15.46 -10.33 16.33
C GLU A 80 14.08 -10.83 16.77
N PHE A 81 13.02 -10.45 16.05
CA PHE A 81 11.63 -10.65 16.49
C PHE A 81 10.94 -11.88 15.91
N ALA A 82 11.54 -12.52 14.91
CA ALA A 82 11.03 -13.74 14.28
C ALA A 82 12.17 -14.69 13.90
N SER A 83 13.15 -14.84 14.81
CA SER A 83 14.34 -15.70 14.62
C SER A 83 13.99 -17.13 14.20
N SER A 84 12.95 -17.73 14.80
CA SER A 84 12.45 -19.07 14.44
C SER A 84 11.93 -19.13 13.00
N ASP A 85 11.41 -18.01 12.51
CA ASP A 85 10.83 -17.89 11.17
C ASP A 85 11.85 -17.39 10.15
N PHE A 86 13.10 -17.04 10.52
CA PHE A 86 14.09 -16.52 9.58
C PHE A 86 14.42 -17.54 8.48
N GLY A 87 14.66 -18.79 8.85
CA GLY A 87 14.98 -19.87 7.91
C GLY A 87 16.25 -19.59 7.09
N PRO A 88 16.36 -20.14 5.86
CA PRO A 88 17.53 -19.93 5.01
C PRO A 88 17.66 -18.47 4.54
N GLU A 89 18.89 -17.96 4.50
CA GLU A 89 19.18 -16.58 4.07
C GLU A 89 18.71 -16.27 2.64
N ALA A 90 18.68 -17.28 1.76
CA ALA A 90 18.15 -17.13 0.40
C ALA A 90 16.68 -16.67 0.38
N ALA A 91 15.85 -17.14 1.33
CA ALA A 91 14.45 -16.73 1.43
C ALA A 91 14.32 -15.26 1.81
N TRP A 92 15.18 -14.77 2.70
CA TRP A 92 15.25 -13.35 3.02
C TRP A 92 15.69 -12.53 1.81
N ASN A 93 16.74 -12.96 1.10
CA ASN A 93 17.28 -12.21 -0.03
C ASN A 93 16.25 -12.04 -1.16
N ASP A 94 15.40 -13.04 -1.39
CA ASP A 94 14.29 -12.96 -2.35
C ASP A 94 13.16 -12.05 -1.83
N PHE A 95 12.73 -12.22 -0.58
CA PHE A 95 11.74 -11.34 0.04
C PHE A 95 12.18 -9.86 0.04
N ALA A 96 13.45 -9.59 0.35
CA ALA A 96 14.00 -8.24 0.43
C ALA A 96 13.92 -7.49 -0.91
N GLN A 97 13.89 -8.20 -2.05
CA GLN A 97 13.68 -7.56 -3.35
C GLN A 97 12.30 -6.89 -3.45
N HIS A 98 11.34 -7.32 -2.65
CA HIS A 98 9.98 -6.75 -2.63
C HIS A 98 9.88 -5.55 -1.67
N LEU A 99 10.94 -5.25 -0.89
CA LEU A 99 11.00 -4.11 0.01
C LEU A 99 11.62 -2.89 -0.67
N TYR A 100 10.89 -1.79 -0.58
CA TYR A 100 11.24 -0.46 -1.07
C TYR A 100 11.03 0.57 0.03
N TYR A 101 11.62 1.75 -0.14
CA TYR A 101 11.54 2.82 0.86
C TYR A 101 11.45 4.18 0.20
N SER A 102 10.60 5.06 0.72
CA SER A 102 10.49 6.45 0.28
C SER A 102 10.54 7.36 1.52
N PRO A 103 11.55 8.25 1.62
CA PRO A 103 11.53 9.33 2.60
C PRO A 103 10.30 10.19 2.38
N LEU A 104 9.57 10.51 3.46
CA LEU A 104 8.38 11.35 3.37
C LEU A 104 8.18 12.19 4.62
N ASP A 105 8.03 13.49 4.40
CA ASP A 105 7.45 14.40 5.37
C ASP A 105 5.95 14.62 5.07
N MET A 106 5.12 14.57 6.11
CA MET A 106 3.68 14.76 6.02
C MET A 106 3.31 16.17 5.57
N GLY A 107 4.15 17.16 5.86
CA GLY A 107 3.93 18.56 5.48
C GLY A 107 4.44 18.93 4.09
N ASP A 108 5.18 18.04 3.43
CA ASP A 108 5.84 18.33 2.16
C ASP A 108 5.17 17.60 0.99
N ARG A 109 4.62 18.38 0.06
CA ARG A 109 3.97 17.83 -1.14
C ARG A 109 4.96 17.13 -2.06
N GLU A 110 6.19 17.62 -2.17
CA GLU A 110 7.19 17.06 -3.07
C GLU A 110 7.56 15.63 -2.67
N SER A 111 7.67 15.37 -1.36
CA SER A 111 7.81 14.03 -0.79
C SER A 111 6.68 13.08 -1.21
N PHE A 112 5.43 13.53 -1.22
CA PHE A 112 4.30 12.70 -1.70
C PHE A 112 4.34 12.49 -3.21
N GLU A 113 4.77 13.47 -4.00
CA GLU A 113 4.96 13.30 -5.44
C GLU A 113 6.05 12.27 -5.76
N ALA A 114 7.14 12.27 -4.99
CA ALA A 114 8.19 11.26 -5.07
C ALA A 114 7.66 9.86 -4.75
N LEU A 115 6.86 9.72 -3.69
CA LEU A 115 6.18 8.47 -3.39
C LEU A 115 5.27 8.02 -4.55
N ASN A 116 4.50 8.93 -5.15
CA ASN A 116 3.62 8.58 -6.26
C ASN A 116 4.40 8.06 -7.48
N ARG A 117 5.53 8.70 -7.81
CA ARG A 117 6.43 8.25 -8.89
C ARG A 117 6.91 6.82 -8.62
N LEU A 118 7.40 6.55 -7.42
CA LEU A 118 7.83 5.20 -7.02
C LEU A 118 6.68 4.18 -7.15
N LEU A 119 5.47 4.51 -6.70
CA LEU A 119 4.32 3.59 -6.82
C LEU A 119 3.96 3.30 -8.28
N LEU A 120 4.01 4.30 -9.16
CA LEU A 120 3.76 4.14 -10.60
C LEU A 120 4.85 3.31 -11.29
N GLU A 121 6.10 3.44 -10.87
CA GLU A 121 7.22 2.59 -11.32
C GLU A 121 6.98 1.14 -10.91
N LEU A 122 6.62 0.89 -9.64
CA LEU A 122 6.31 -0.44 -9.14
C LEU A 122 5.10 -1.07 -9.83
N ASP A 123 4.09 -0.28 -10.18
CA ASP A 123 2.93 -0.75 -10.96
C ASP A 123 3.35 -1.32 -12.32
N ARG A 124 4.39 -0.76 -12.93
CA ARG A 124 4.95 -1.24 -14.21
C ARG A 124 5.88 -2.43 -14.02
N ASP A 125 6.81 -2.33 -13.07
CA ASP A 125 7.91 -3.28 -12.92
C ASP A 125 7.52 -4.55 -12.17
N ARG A 126 6.56 -4.44 -11.24
CA ARG A 126 6.07 -5.55 -10.41
C ARG A 126 4.67 -6.02 -10.78
N HIS A 127 4.05 -5.41 -11.80
CA HIS A 127 2.72 -5.75 -12.28
C HIS A 127 1.65 -5.73 -11.16
N THR A 128 1.73 -4.78 -10.23
CA THR A 128 0.78 -4.63 -9.11
C THR A 128 -0.58 -4.07 -9.51
N ARG A 129 -0.77 -3.74 -10.79
CA ARG A 129 -2.05 -3.33 -11.41
C ARG A 129 -2.68 -2.09 -10.77
N GLY A 130 -1.88 -1.23 -10.14
CA GLY A 130 -2.39 -0.05 -9.44
C GLY A 130 -3.10 -0.35 -8.12
N ASN A 131 -3.18 -1.61 -7.70
CA ASN A 131 -3.84 -1.99 -6.45
C ASN A 131 -2.94 -1.61 -5.26
N ARG A 132 -3.45 -0.78 -4.35
CA ARG A 132 -2.65 -0.11 -3.31
C ARG A 132 -3.31 -0.25 -1.96
N VAL A 133 -2.56 -0.63 -0.93
CA VAL A 133 -3.01 -0.64 0.46
C VAL A 133 -2.15 0.32 1.26
N PHE A 134 -2.78 1.29 1.94
CA PHE A 134 -2.08 2.24 2.77
C PHE A 134 -2.31 1.91 4.25
N TYR A 135 -1.24 1.51 4.93
CA TYR A 135 -1.26 1.26 6.38
C TYR A 135 -0.71 2.48 7.11
N LEU A 136 -1.56 3.18 7.84
CA LEU A 136 -1.19 4.42 8.55
C LEU A 136 -0.72 4.12 9.98
N ALA A 137 0.53 3.65 10.14
CA ALA A 137 1.16 3.46 11.46
C ALA A 137 1.76 4.76 12.02
N VAL A 138 1.00 5.84 11.97
CA VAL A 138 1.40 7.18 12.44
C VAL A 138 0.39 7.72 13.46
N SER A 139 0.74 8.80 14.16
CA SER A 139 -0.19 9.47 15.07
C SER A 139 -1.50 9.84 14.34
N PRO A 140 -2.69 9.67 14.97
CA PRO A 140 -3.98 10.04 14.39
C PRO A 140 -4.07 11.49 13.92
N THR A 141 -3.26 12.39 14.50
CA THR A 141 -3.18 13.80 14.10
C THR A 141 -2.70 13.99 12.65
N HIS A 142 -1.93 13.04 12.11
CA HIS A 142 -1.40 13.13 10.74
C HIS A 142 -2.35 12.52 9.69
N PHE A 143 -3.44 11.86 10.11
CA PHE A 143 -4.32 11.15 9.17
C PHE A 143 -5.01 12.09 8.19
N PRO A 144 -5.60 13.23 8.60
CA PRO A 144 -6.27 14.12 7.66
C PRO A 144 -5.31 14.62 6.57
N THR A 145 -4.10 15.03 6.97
CA THR A 145 -3.06 15.50 6.04
C THR A 145 -2.63 14.39 5.07
N ALA A 146 -2.35 13.18 5.58
CA ALA A 146 -1.95 12.06 4.73
C ALA A 146 -3.05 11.69 3.72
N LEU A 147 -4.30 11.60 4.17
CA LEU A 147 -5.43 11.26 3.31
C LEU A 147 -5.71 12.34 2.25
N SER A 148 -5.62 13.63 2.61
CA SER A 148 -5.75 14.74 1.66
C SER A 148 -4.69 14.64 0.57
N GLN A 149 -3.42 14.56 0.94
CA GLN A 149 -2.30 14.50 -0.02
C GLN A 149 -2.41 13.28 -0.94
N LEU A 150 -2.75 12.11 -0.38
CA LEU A 150 -2.96 10.89 -1.16
C LEU A 150 -4.16 11.01 -2.12
N GLY A 151 -5.24 11.68 -1.70
CA GLY A 151 -6.42 11.94 -2.54
C GLY A 151 -6.11 12.95 -3.65
N ASP A 152 -5.47 14.06 -3.31
CA ASP A 152 -5.13 15.16 -4.24
C ASP A 152 -4.17 14.70 -5.35
N LEU A 153 -3.28 13.74 -5.05
CA LEU A 153 -2.38 13.13 -6.03
C LEU A 153 -2.97 11.89 -6.72
N GLY A 154 -4.24 11.57 -6.46
CA GLY A 154 -4.95 10.44 -7.07
C GLY A 154 -4.38 9.08 -6.72
N MET A 155 -3.69 8.95 -5.59
CA MET A 155 -3.09 7.69 -5.14
C MET A 155 -4.09 6.75 -4.48
N ILE A 156 -5.17 7.31 -3.94
CA ILE A 156 -6.35 6.58 -3.47
C ILE A 156 -7.33 6.55 -4.62
N ALA A 157 -7.72 5.35 -5.07
CA ALA A 157 -8.77 5.24 -6.07
C ALA A 157 -10.11 5.69 -5.48
N ASP A 158 -10.88 6.41 -6.29
CA ASP A 158 -12.27 6.74 -5.98
C ASP A 158 -13.06 5.44 -5.78
N PRO A 159 -13.65 5.18 -4.59
CA PRO A 159 -14.45 3.98 -4.35
C PRO A 159 -15.66 3.85 -5.30
N VAL A 160 -16.04 4.91 -6.01
CA VAL A 160 -17.15 4.94 -6.98
C VAL A 160 -16.72 4.56 -8.40
N ARG A 161 -15.42 4.64 -8.77
CA ARG A 161 -14.94 4.23 -10.11
C ARG A 161 -14.77 2.71 -10.22
N ARG A 162 -15.88 1.99 -10.31
CA ARG A 162 -15.93 0.58 -10.78
C ARG A 162 -15.53 0.46 -12.25
N LEU A 163 -14.26 0.61 -12.63
CA LEU A 163 -13.76 0.09 -13.91
C LEU A 163 -12.30 -0.41 -13.90
N SER A 164 -11.61 -0.35 -12.76
CA SER A 164 -10.36 -1.10 -12.54
C SER A 164 -10.38 -1.72 -11.14
N SER A 165 -9.84 -2.92 -10.97
CA SER A 165 -9.82 -3.70 -9.70
C SER A 165 -8.87 -3.11 -8.64
N VAL A 166 -8.80 -1.79 -8.54
CA VAL A 166 -7.92 -1.09 -7.59
C VAL A 166 -8.68 -0.92 -6.28
N TYR A 167 -8.40 -1.79 -5.31
CA TYR A 167 -8.98 -1.70 -3.97
C TYR A 167 -8.05 -0.90 -3.05
N THR A 168 -8.34 0.38 -2.82
CA THR A 168 -7.61 1.13 -1.79
C THR A 168 -8.16 0.81 -0.40
N LYS A 169 -7.44 -0.01 0.36
CA LYS A 169 -7.76 -0.28 1.77
C LYS A 169 -6.88 0.60 2.66
N ILE A 170 -7.52 1.45 3.46
CA ILE A 170 -6.86 2.21 4.53
C ILE A 170 -7.08 1.43 5.83
N GLN A 171 -5.98 0.99 6.46
CA GLN A 171 -6.05 0.41 7.81
C GLN A 171 -5.46 1.39 8.82
N ALA A 172 -6.26 1.67 9.85
CA ALA A 172 -5.98 2.58 10.95
C ALA A 172 -6.32 1.90 12.28
N GLY A 173 -5.63 2.27 13.36
CA GLY A 173 -5.98 1.82 14.72
C GLY A 173 -7.38 2.30 15.13
N ALA A 174 -8.08 1.51 15.96
CA ALA A 174 -9.51 1.65 16.27
C ALA A 174 -9.97 3.07 16.65
N VAL A 175 -9.16 3.84 17.38
CA VAL A 175 -9.52 5.19 17.86
C VAL A 175 -9.59 6.23 16.72
N ALA A 176 -8.97 5.95 15.58
CA ALA A 176 -8.92 6.89 14.46
C ALA A 176 -9.94 6.57 13.36
N ALA A 177 -10.53 5.38 13.36
CA ALA A 177 -11.56 4.98 12.38
C ALA A 177 -12.76 5.94 12.40
N ASP A 178 -13.23 6.33 13.59
CA ASP A 178 -14.38 7.23 13.76
C ASP A 178 -14.14 8.64 13.16
N ARG A 179 -12.89 9.12 13.17
CA ARG A 179 -12.54 10.43 12.57
C ARG A 179 -12.30 10.37 11.06
N ILE A 180 -11.87 9.23 10.54
CA ILE A 180 -11.66 9.04 9.09
C ILE A 180 -13.01 9.06 8.36
N PHE A 181 -14.04 8.40 8.92
CA PHE A 181 -15.37 8.39 8.31
C PHE A 181 -16.07 9.76 8.35
N ALA A 182 -15.82 10.57 9.38
CA ALA A 182 -16.35 11.95 9.45
C ALA A 182 -15.75 12.89 8.38
N ILE A 183 -14.55 12.60 7.87
CA ILE A 183 -13.91 13.35 6.77
C ILE A 183 -14.46 12.89 5.41
N GLN A 184 -14.77 11.60 5.25
CA GLN A 184 -15.37 11.08 4.01
C GLN A 184 -16.83 11.53 3.79
N ASP A 185 -17.57 11.88 4.84
CA ASP A 185 -18.92 12.47 4.72
C ASP A 185 -18.90 13.92 4.22
N GLN A 186 -17.74 14.58 4.19
CA GLN A 186 -17.56 15.82 3.46
C GLN A 186 -17.07 15.50 2.05
N LEU A 187 -18.02 15.33 1.13
CA LEU A 187 -17.75 15.17 -0.30
C LEU A 187 -16.76 16.26 -0.77
N PRO A 188 -15.59 15.90 -1.33
CA PRO A 188 -14.69 16.90 -1.89
C PRO A 188 -15.42 17.65 -3.01
N SER A 189 -15.39 18.99 -2.94
CA SER A 189 -15.98 19.84 -3.98
C SER A 189 -15.18 19.70 -5.27
N VAL A 190 -15.76 18.98 -6.24
CA VAL A 190 -15.16 18.77 -7.56
C VAL A 190 -15.34 20.04 -8.39
N HIS A 191 -14.25 20.76 -8.67
CA HIS A 191 -14.23 21.70 -9.78
C HIS A 191 -13.95 20.92 -11.07
N ALA A 192 -15.00 20.71 -11.87
CA ALA A 192 -14.87 20.10 -13.18
C ALA A 192 -14.05 21.01 -14.10
N ASN A 193 -12.86 20.56 -14.47
CA ASN A 193 -12.01 21.25 -15.43
C ASN A 193 -12.62 21.08 -16.83
N ARG A 194 -13.48 22.03 -17.26
CA ARG A 194 -14.00 22.10 -18.63
C ARG A 194 -12.94 22.72 -19.54
N ALA A 195 -12.23 21.90 -20.32
CA ALA A 195 -11.59 22.37 -21.55
C ALA A 195 -11.29 21.20 -22.51
N ALA A 196 -12.02 21.16 -23.63
CA ALA A 196 -11.49 20.80 -24.95
C ALA A 196 -12.53 21.20 -26.04
N PRO A 197 -12.08 21.53 -27.26
CA PRO A 197 -12.71 22.56 -28.11
C PRO A 197 -13.71 22.01 -29.12
N ALA A 198 -14.60 22.90 -29.58
CA ALA A 198 -15.53 22.65 -30.66
C ALA A 198 -14.79 22.45 -32.00
N SER A 199 -14.94 21.27 -32.60
CA SER A 199 -14.64 21.07 -34.03
C SER A 199 -15.77 21.66 -34.86
N ALA A 200 -15.54 22.80 -35.50
CA ALA A 200 -16.42 23.32 -36.54
C ALA A 200 -16.14 22.55 -37.84
N ALA A 201 -17.15 21.83 -38.31
CA ALA A 201 -17.27 21.41 -39.69
C ALA A 201 -17.85 22.59 -40.50
N SER A 202 -17.15 23.00 -41.55
CA SER A 202 -17.67 23.61 -42.78
C SER A 202 -16.57 23.60 -43.82
#